data_AF-A0A3A3HHS5-F1
#
_entry.id   AF-A0A3A3HHS5-F1
#
_cell.length_a   1.000
_cell.length_b   1.000
_cell.length_c   1.000
_cell.angle_alpha   90.00
_cell.angle_beta   90.00
_cell.angle_gamma   90.00
#
_symmetry.space_group_name_H-M   'P 1'
#
loop_
_entity.id
_entity.type
_entity.pdbx_description
1 polymer ?
#
loop_
_entity_poly.entity_id
_entity_poly.type
_entity_poly.pdbx_seq_one_letter_code
_entity_poly.pdbx_strand_id
1 'polypeptide(L)'
;MQQTIYKICPEALWREAEKTGVFTGAPIDLSDGFIHFSTAEQAVETAAKHFSGQTDLLLIAIDDAKLGPALKYEVSRGGALFPHLYAPLDLSSVLWVKPLPLGADGAHQFPPLGSA
;
A
#
# COMPACT_ATOMS: atom_id res chain seq x y z
N MET A 1 16.46 -8.04 -5.38
CA MET A 1 16.48 -6.57 -5.37
C MET A 1 15.55 -6.16 -4.23
N GLN A 2 15.97 -5.21 -3.41
CA GLN A 2 15.19 -4.74 -2.26
C GLN A 2 14.53 -3.42 -2.67
N GLN A 3 13.20 -3.36 -2.59
CA GLN A 3 12.42 -2.20 -2.99
C GLN A 3 11.40 -1.84 -1.92
N THR A 4 11.10 -0.53 -1.82
CA THR A 4 9.98 -0.07 -0.99
C THR A 4 8.70 -0.16 -1.80
N ILE A 5 7.73 -0.91 -1.28
CA ILE A 5 6.38 -0.98 -1.83
C ILE A 5 5.39 -0.27 -0.89
N TYR A 6 4.25 0.14 -1.43
CA TYR A 6 3.34 1.06 -0.75
C TYR A 6 1.94 0.49 -0.66
N LYS A 7 1.32 0.71 0.50
CA LYS A 7 -0.11 0.50 0.73
C LYS A 7 -0.78 1.85 1.00
N ILE A 8 -1.92 2.08 0.34
CA ILE A 8 -2.85 3.14 0.71
C ILE A 8 -4.00 2.49 1.48
N CYS A 9 -4.32 3.03 2.65
CA CYS A 9 -5.28 2.44 3.57
C CYS A 9 -6.02 3.54 4.35
N PRO A 10 -7.33 3.41 4.61
CA PRO A 10 -8.02 4.26 5.57
C PRO A 10 -7.36 4.19 6.94
N GLU A 11 -7.15 5.34 7.59
CA GLU A 11 -6.46 5.44 8.88
C GLU A 11 -7.13 4.54 9.93
N ALA A 12 -8.46 4.58 10.03
CA ALA A 12 -9.19 3.76 10.99
C ALA A 12 -8.89 2.25 10.85
N LEU A 13 -8.76 1.75 9.61
CA LEU A 13 -8.45 0.35 9.38
C LEU A 13 -7.01 0.00 9.79
N TRP A 14 -6.06 0.90 9.51
CA TRP A 14 -4.68 0.74 9.96
C TRP A 14 -4.56 0.73 11.48
N ARG A 15 -5.29 1.61 12.18
CA ARG A 15 -5.31 1.65 13.65
C ARG A 15 -5.74 0.33 14.28
N GLU A 16 -6.65 -0.43 13.65
CA GLU A 16 -7.01 -1.76 14.13
C GLU A 16 -5.86 -2.76 13.99
N ALA A 17 -5.11 -2.70 12.88
CA ALA A 17 -3.92 -3.54 12.69
C ALA A 17 -2.79 -3.22 13.68
N GLU A 18 -2.63 -1.94 14.05
CA GLU A 18 -1.65 -1.54 15.07
C GLU A 18 -1.92 -2.19 16.44
N LYS A 19 -3.19 -2.49 16.78
CA LYS A 19 -3.54 -3.16 18.05
C LYS A 19 -3.08 -4.62 18.11
N THR A 20 -3.01 -5.29 16.96
CA THR A 20 -2.67 -6.71 16.85
C THR A 20 -1.27 -6.95 16.31
N GLY A 21 -0.64 -5.93 15.74
CA GLY A 21 0.64 -6.05 15.03
C GLY A 21 0.53 -6.69 13.65
N VAL A 22 -0.69 -6.95 13.15
CA VAL A 22 -0.92 -7.62 11.87
C VAL A 22 -2.02 -6.93 11.07
N PHE A 23 -1.74 -6.60 9.81
CA PHE A 23 -2.73 -6.09 8.86
C PHE A 23 -3.18 -7.21 7.90
N THR A 24 -4.46 -7.56 7.93
CA THR A 24 -5.02 -8.66 7.15
C THR A 24 -5.54 -8.25 5.77
N GLY A 25 -5.50 -6.95 5.43
CA GLY A 25 -6.05 -6.42 4.18
C GLY A 25 -7.27 -5.53 4.37
N ALA A 26 -7.49 -4.65 3.39
CA ALA A 26 -8.73 -3.90 3.19
C ALA A 26 -9.82 -4.80 2.59
N PRO A 27 -11.10 -4.36 2.54
CA PRO A 27 -12.19 -5.19 2.01
C PRO A 27 -11.93 -5.76 0.61
N ILE A 28 -11.30 -4.98 -0.28
CA ILE A 28 -10.92 -5.46 -1.62
C ILE A 28 -9.81 -6.52 -1.59
N ASP A 29 -8.83 -6.38 -0.70
CA ASP A 29 -7.75 -7.35 -0.54
C ASP A 29 -8.31 -8.71 -0.07
N LEU A 30 -9.26 -8.67 0.86
CA LEU A 30 -9.92 -9.87 1.37
C LEU A 30 -10.79 -10.54 0.29
N SER A 31 -11.46 -9.74 -0.55
CA SER A 31 -12.26 -10.23 -1.67
C SER A 31 -11.39 -10.90 -2.74
N ASP A 32 -10.24 -10.30 -3.05
CA ASP A 32 -9.36 -10.77 -4.12
C ASP A 32 -8.38 -11.86 -3.65
N GLY A 33 -8.24 -12.03 -2.33
CA GLY A 33 -7.44 -13.08 -1.69
C GLY A 33 -5.96 -12.74 -1.51
N PHE A 34 -5.57 -11.48 -1.69
CA PHE A 34 -4.21 -10.98 -1.48
C PHE A 34 -4.20 -9.48 -1.18
N ILE A 35 -3.17 -9.01 -0.47
CA ILE A 35 -3.00 -7.58 -0.17
C ILE A 35 -2.34 -6.89 -1.35
N HIS A 36 -3.04 -5.91 -1.93
CA HIS A 36 -2.52 -5.08 -3.01
C HIS A 36 -1.51 -4.07 -2.47
N PHE A 37 -0.33 -4.03 -3.09
CA PHE A 37 0.63 -2.97 -2.95
C PHE A 37 0.88 -2.28 -4.31
N SER A 38 1.60 -1.18 -4.28
CA SER A 38 2.08 -0.47 -5.47
C SER A 38 3.57 -0.18 -5.31
N THR A 39 4.33 -0.17 -6.41
CA THR A 39 5.66 0.43 -6.43
C THR A 39 5.57 1.95 -6.33
N ALA A 40 6.71 2.64 -6.18
CA ALA A 40 6.75 4.11 -6.15
C ALA A 40 6.14 4.74 -7.42
N GLU A 41 6.43 4.16 -8.59
CA GLU A 41 5.94 4.62 -9.89
C GLU A 41 4.43 4.42 -10.05
N GLN A 42 3.85 3.47 -9.31
CA GLN A 42 2.44 3.09 -9.39
C GLN A 42 1.55 3.80 -8.36
N ALA A 43 2.12 4.18 -7.20
CA ALA A 43 1.36 4.63 -6.04
C ALA A 43 0.47 5.86 -6.31
N VAL A 44 0.99 6.84 -7.05
CA VAL A 44 0.25 8.07 -7.39
C VAL A 44 -0.96 7.78 -8.28
N GLU A 45 -0.79 6.97 -9.32
CA GLU A 45 -1.90 6.57 -10.20
C GLU A 45 -2.92 5.70 -9.44
N THR A 46 -2.46 4.82 -8.55
CA THR A 46 -3.33 4.01 -7.69
C THR A 46 -4.19 4.91 -6.79
N ALA A 47 -3.64 5.95 -6.17
CA ALA A 47 -4.42 6.94 -5.41
C ALA A 47 -5.48 7.62 -6.28
N ALA A 48 -5.06 8.18 -7.43
CA ALA A 48 -5.96 8.89 -8.32
C ALA A 48 -7.13 8.01 -8.82
N LYS A 49 -6.89 6.72 -9.05
CA LYS A 49 -7.90 5.81 -9.60
C LYS A 49 -8.86 5.23 -8.56
N HIS A 50 -8.36 4.92 -7.36
CA HIS A 50 -9.13 4.15 -6.36
C HIS A 50 -9.53 4.97 -5.13
N PHE A 51 -8.83 6.08 -4.87
CA PHE A 51 -8.97 6.86 -3.65
C PHE A 51 -9.37 8.32 -3.89
N SER A 52 -9.68 8.70 -5.13
CA SER A 52 -10.06 10.08 -5.50
C SER A 52 -11.11 10.68 -4.56
N GLY A 53 -10.84 11.89 -4.07
CA GLY A 53 -11.72 12.63 -3.16
C GLY A 53 -11.77 12.11 -1.71
N GLN A 54 -11.09 11.02 -1.38
CA GLN A 54 -11.09 10.46 -0.04
C GLN A 54 -10.06 11.14 0.87
N THR A 55 -10.46 11.41 2.10
CA THR A 55 -9.60 11.89 3.20
C THR A 55 -9.29 10.76 4.17
N ASP A 56 -8.53 11.07 5.24
CA ASP A 56 -8.24 10.13 6.33
C ASP A 56 -7.55 8.85 5.83
N LEU A 57 -6.68 9.02 4.84
CA LEU A 57 -5.85 7.96 4.28
C LEU A 57 -4.43 8.04 4.84
N LEU A 58 -3.81 6.87 4.91
CA LEU A 58 -2.40 6.69 5.19
C LEU A 58 -1.71 6.12 3.96
N LEU A 59 -0.46 6.55 3.77
CA LEU A 59 0.52 5.89 2.94
C LEU A 59 1.49 5.12 3.86
N ILE A 60 1.54 3.82 3.66
CA ILE A 60 2.39 2.90 4.43
C ILE A 60 3.48 2.40 3.48
N ALA A 61 4.74 2.51 3.90
CA ALA A 61 5.88 1.98 3.17
C ALA A 61 6.36 0.68 3.80
N ILE A 62 6.60 -0.33 2.96
CA ILE A 62 6.93 -1.69 3.36
C ILE A 62 8.24 -2.11 2.68
N ASP A 63 9.11 -2.77 3.44
CA ASP A 63 10.31 -3.42 2.93
C ASP A 63 9.96 -4.77 2.30
N ASP A 64 10.00 -4.85 0.97
CA ASP A 64 9.56 -6.03 0.24
C ASP A 64 10.43 -7.27 0.52
N ALA A 65 11.70 -7.06 0.89
CA ALA A 65 12.64 -8.12 1.22
C ALA A 65 12.23 -8.91 2.47
N LYS A 66 11.40 -8.32 3.34
CA LYS A 66 10.87 -8.97 4.55
C LYS A 66 9.64 -9.83 4.31
N LEU A 67 9.02 -9.75 3.12
CA LEU A 67 7.75 -10.41 2.83
C LEU A 67 7.91 -11.84 2.28
N GLY A 68 9.13 -12.21 1.90
CA GLY A 68 9.46 -13.56 1.49
C GLY A 68 8.67 -14.06 0.27
N PRO A 69 8.45 -15.37 0.13
CA PRO A 69 7.87 -15.97 -1.09
C PRO A 69 6.36 -15.74 -1.23
N ALA A 70 5.69 -15.21 -0.21
CA ALA A 70 4.27 -14.87 -0.29
C ALA A 70 4.03 -13.58 -1.10
N LEU A 71 5.05 -12.75 -1.26
CA LEU A 71 5.01 -11.59 -2.15
C LEU A 71 5.26 -12.03 -3.59
N LYS A 72 4.32 -11.72 -4.48
CA LYS A 72 4.43 -11.97 -5.91
C LYS A 72 4.28 -10.68 -6.69
N TYR A 73 5.06 -10.55 -7.74
CA TYR A 73 4.93 -9.47 -8.71
C TYR A 73 4.17 -10.02 -9.92
N GLU A 74 2.95 -9.54 -10.13
CA GLU A 74 2.04 -10.10 -11.15
C GLU A 74 1.56 -9.03 -12.12
N VAL A 75 1.36 -9.43 -13.38
CA VAL A 75 0.90 -8.51 -14.42
C VAL A 75 -0.51 -8.03 -14.09
N SER A 76 -0.68 -6.72 -14.05
CA SER A 76 -1.97 -6.09 -13.77
C SER A 76 -2.18 -4.90 -14.73
N ARG A 77 -2.51 -3.72 -14.20
CA ARG A 77 -2.84 -2.52 -14.97
C ARG A 77 -1.73 -2.16 -15.96
N GLY A 78 -2.10 -1.98 -17.22
CA GLY A 78 -1.18 -1.51 -18.27
C GLY A 78 -0.05 -2.49 -18.60
N GLY A 79 -0.14 -3.76 -18.20
CA GLY A 79 0.93 -4.74 -18.38
C GLY A 79 2.08 -4.62 -17.37
N ALA A 80 1.99 -3.69 -16.42
CA ALA A 80 2.99 -3.52 -15.37
C ALA A 80 2.83 -4.58 -14.27
N LEU A 81 3.93 -4.91 -13.59
CA LEU A 81 3.95 -5.83 -12.46
C LEU A 81 3.59 -5.11 -11.16
N PHE A 82 2.53 -5.57 -10.49
CA PHE A 82 2.11 -5.07 -9.19
C PHE A 82 2.50 -6.06 -8.08
N PRO A 83 2.98 -5.58 -6.92
CA PRO A 83 3.25 -6.43 -5.78
C PRO A 83 1.96 -6.84 -5.06
N HIS A 84 1.75 -8.15 -4.94
CA HIS A 84 0.62 -8.77 -4.25
C HIS A 84 1.12 -9.72 -3.16
N LEU A 85 0.66 -9.53 -1.92
CA LEU A 85 1.04 -10.39 -0.81
C LEU A 85 -0.07 -11.41 -0.49
N TYR A 86 0.26 -12.69 -0.63
CA TYR A 86 -0.61 -13.83 -0.31
C TYR A 86 -0.45 -14.28 1.15
N ALA A 87 -0.43 -13.31 2.06
CA ALA A 87 -0.32 -13.51 3.51
C ALA A 87 -0.78 -12.23 4.24
N PRO A 88 -1.12 -12.32 5.54
CA PRO A 88 -1.22 -11.13 6.38
C PRO A 88 0.12 -10.37 6.40
N LEU A 89 0.05 -9.04 6.47
CA LEU A 89 1.21 -8.16 6.62
C LEU A 89 1.58 -8.04 8.10
N ASP A 90 2.77 -8.51 8.47
CA ASP A 90 3.38 -8.26 9.78
C ASP A 90 3.86 -6.81 9.84
N LEU A 91 3.44 -6.04 10.85
CA LEU A 91 3.80 -4.62 10.95
C LEU A 91 5.30 -4.38 11.17
N SER A 92 6.09 -5.39 11.55
CA SER A 92 7.55 -5.30 11.64
C SER A 92 8.25 -5.15 10.27
N SER A 93 7.54 -5.41 9.16
CA SER A 93 8.02 -5.11 7.81
C SER A 93 7.76 -3.68 7.35
N VAL A 94 7.01 -2.89 8.13
CA VAL A 94 6.71 -1.49 7.84
C VAL A 94 7.94 -0.63 8.12
N LEU A 95 8.31 0.19 7.14
CA LEU A 95 9.39 1.17 7.25
C LEU A 95 8.90 2.47 7.87
N TRP A 96 7.73 2.94 7.43
CA TRP A 96 7.08 4.12 7.97
C TRP A 96 5.61 4.18 7.55
N VAL A 97 4.84 4.98 8.30
CA VAL A 97 3.44 5.29 8.04
C VAL A 97 3.30 6.81 8.04
N LYS A 98 2.67 7.38 7.01
CA LYS A 98 2.44 8.83 6.92
C LYS A 98 1.01 9.13 6.48
N PRO A 99 0.41 10.24 6.96
CA PRO A 99 -0.82 10.75 6.39
C PRO A 99 -0.69 10.98 4.89
N LEU A 100 -1.75 10.71 4.14
CA LEU A 100 -1.87 10.97 2.72
C LEU A 100 -3.02 11.99 2.49
N PRO A 101 -2.79 13.28 2.78
CA PRO A 101 -3.85 14.28 2.74
C PRO A 101 -4.28 14.59 1.30
N LEU A 102 -5.55 14.95 1.15
CA LEU A 102 -6.10 15.43 -0.12
C LEU A 102 -5.76 16.91 -0.32
N GLY A 103 -5.13 17.24 -1.45
CA GLY A 103 -4.83 18.60 -1.85
C GLY A 103 -6.06 19.38 -2.32
N ALA A 104 -5.92 20.71 -2.41
CA ALA A 104 -6.98 21.59 -2.90
C ALA A 104 -7.33 21.37 -4.38
N ASP A 105 -6.43 20.74 -5.13
CA ASP A 105 -6.60 20.31 -6.53
C ASP A 105 -7.29 18.94 -6.65
N GLY A 106 -7.64 18.30 -5.52
CA GLY A 106 -8.24 16.96 -5.50
C GLY A 106 -7.24 15.82 -5.67
N ALA A 107 -5.93 16.09 -5.69
CA ALA A 107 -4.88 15.07 -5.73
C ALA A 107 -4.29 14.82 -4.33
N HIS A 108 -3.97 13.57 -4.01
CA HIS A 108 -3.29 13.24 -2.76
C HIS A 108 -1.85 13.74 -2.75
N GLN A 109 -1.41 14.30 -1.62
CA GLN A 109 -0.06 14.82 -1.45
C GLN A 109 0.86 13.72 -0.94
N PHE A 110 1.74 13.24 -1.82
CA PHE A 110 2.70 12.18 -1.47
C PHE A 110 3.96 12.76 -0.83
N PRO A 111 4.52 12.10 0.20
CA PRO A 111 5.90 12.35 0.62
C PRO A 111 6.87 11.87 -0.48
N PRO A 112 8.17 12.20 -0.38
CA PRO A 112 9.19 11.59 -1.23
C PRO A 112 9.10 10.07 -1.17
N LEU A 113 8.93 9.44 -2.34
CA LEU A 113 8.89 7.99 -2.49
C LEU A 113 10.32 7.49 -2.76
N GLY A 114 10.68 6.37 -2.15
CA GLY A 114 11.95 5.70 -2.45
C GLY A 114 11.99 5.29 -3.92
N SER A 115 13.11 5.56 -4.59
CA SER A 115 13.41 5.08 -5.94
C SER A 115 13.51 3.55 -5.96
N ALA A 116 13.03 2.96 -7.05
CA ALA A 116 13.12 1.52 -7.35
C ALA A 116 14.56 1.06 -7.62
#